data_AF-A0A1H6L1J7-F1
#
_entry.id   AF-A0A1H6L1J7-F1
#
_cell.length_a   1.000
_cell.length_b   1.000
_cell.length_c   1.000
_cell.angle_alpha   90.00
_cell.angle_beta   90.00
_cell.angle_gamma   90.00
#
_symmetry.space_group_name_H-M   'P 1'
#
loop_
_entity.id
_entity.type
_entity.pdbx_description
1 polymer ?
#
loop_
_entity_poly.entity_id
_entity_poly.type
_entity_poly.pdbx_seq_one_letter_code
_entity_poly.pdbx_strand_id
1 'polypeptide(L)'
;MNDFNAVPAVNSSTAKLVYILYLVGLLFGITGIIGVIVAYVNKEDGPDWLQSHYRFQIRTFWMGLVFLIVAAVLTVVLVGWLIWLFWVVWLIIRSVKGLKQLEKQEPVLDEQTWMF
;
A
#
# COMPACT_ATOMS: atom_id res chain seq x y z
N MET A 1 3.41 -3.55 -41.10
CA MET A 1 2.30 -3.80 -40.18
C MET A 1 2.43 -2.71 -39.12
N ASN A 2 1.53 -1.74 -39.13
CA ASN A 2 1.69 -0.44 -38.47
C ASN A 2 1.56 -0.55 -36.94
N ASP A 3 2.67 -0.40 -36.24
CA ASP A 3 2.86 -0.34 -34.79
C ASP A 3 2.36 0.98 -34.15
N PHE A 4 1.66 1.81 -34.93
CA PHE A 4 1.02 3.08 -34.52
C PHE A 4 -0.15 2.95 -33.53
N ASN A 5 -0.49 1.72 -33.10
CA ASN A 5 -1.54 1.45 -32.10
C ASN A 5 -0.99 0.88 -30.78
N ALA A 6 0.32 0.95 -30.53
CA ALA A 6 0.86 0.61 -29.21
C ALA A 6 0.26 1.58 -28.17
N VAL A 7 -0.64 1.07 -27.33
CA VAL A 7 -1.15 1.81 -26.17
C VAL A 7 0.07 2.25 -25.36
N PRO A 8 0.23 3.55 -25.05
CA PRO A 8 1.38 4.03 -24.31
C PRO A 8 1.49 3.25 -22.99
N ALA A 9 2.70 2.79 -22.67
CA ALA A 9 2.94 2.05 -21.44
C ALA A 9 2.50 2.90 -20.24
N VAL A 10 1.53 2.40 -19.48
CA VAL A 10 1.02 3.06 -18.29
C VAL A 10 2.15 3.13 -17.25
N ASN A 11 2.48 4.33 -16.78
CA ASN A 11 3.53 4.53 -15.79
C ASN A 11 3.01 4.17 -14.38
N SER A 12 3.28 2.94 -13.95
CA SER A 12 2.93 2.44 -12.61
C SER A 12 4.05 2.62 -11.57
N SER A 13 5.14 3.29 -11.92
CA SER A 13 6.32 3.44 -11.04
C SER A 13 5.99 4.16 -9.74
N THR A 14 5.08 5.13 -9.79
CA THR A 14 4.64 5.90 -8.61
C THR A 14 3.87 5.02 -7.63
N ALA A 15 2.93 4.19 -8.11
CA ALA A 15 2.27 3.20 -7.26
C ALA A 15 3.27 2.18 -6.70
N LYS A 16 4.24 1.73 -7.48
CA LYS A 16 5.30 0.82 -7.01
C LYS A 16 6.14 1.46 -5.89
N LEU A 17 6.50 2.73 -6.05
CA LEU A 17 7.25 3.51 -5.07
C LEU A 17 6.52 3.55 -3.73
N VAL A 18 5.20 3.78 -3.72
CA VAL A 18 4.42 3.83 -2.46
C VAL A 18 4.50 2.51 -1.69
N TYR A 19 4.37 1.36 -2.35
CA TYR A 19 4.53 0.06 -1.67
C TYR A 19 5.93 -0.11 -1.09
N ILE A 20 6.96 0.31 -1.82
CA ILE A 20 8.34 0.25 -1.33
C ILE A 20 8.52 1.18 -0.12
N LEU A 21 7.97 2.40 -0.16
CA LEU A 21 8.03 3.35 0.96
C LEU A 21 7.35 2.81 2.21
N TYR A 22 6.27 2.02 2.08
CA TYR A 22 5.63 1.35 3.22
C TYR A 22 6.51 0.24 3.81
N LEU A 23 7.14 -0.58 2.96
CA LEU A 23 8.06 -1.63 3.42
C LEU A 23 9.30 -1.04 4.09
N VAL A 24 9.90 0.00 3.50
CA VAL A 24 11.01 0.76 4.09
C VAL A 24 10.57 1.46 5.38
N GLY A 25 9.30 1.87 5.46
CA GLY A 25 8.71 2.50 6.65
C GLY A 25 8.70 1.62 7.88
N LEU A 26 8.80 0.30 7.72
CA LEU A 26 8.98 -0.62 8.86
C LEU A 26 10.30 -0.38 9.61
N LEU A 27 11.33 0.13 8.92
CA LEU A 27 12.65 0.39 9.51
C LEU A 27 12.81 1.83 10.00
N PHE A 28 12.25 2.80 9.26
CA PHE A 28 12.46 4.23 9.50
C PHE A 28 11.24 4.96 10.08
N GLY A 29 10.07 4.33 10.12
CA GLY A 29 8.82 4.85 10.70
C GLY A 29 8.12 5.95 9.90
N ILE A 30 8.86 6.95 9.40
CA ILE A 30 8.29 8.19 8.85
C ILE A 30 7.96 8.08 7.35
N THR A 31 8.63 7.19 6.62
CA THR A 31 8.48 7.10 5.15
C THR A 31 7.07 6.70 4.70
N GLY A 32 6.27 6.09 5.58
CA GLY A 32 4.86 5.78 5.33
C GLY A 32 4.02 7.04 5.05
N ILE A 33 4.35 8.18 5.68
CA ILE A 33 3.65 9.46 5.47
C ILE A 33 3.90 9.96 4.04
N ILE A 34 5.14 9.88 3.56
CA ILE A 34 5.48 10.25 2.19
C ILE A 34 4.71 9.37 1.20
N GLY A 35 4.67 8.05 1.46
CA GLY A 35 3.93 7.10 0.63
C GLY A 35 2.45 7.44 0.50
N VAL A 36 1.76 7.74 1.61
CA VAL A 36 0.33 8.07 1.55
C VAL A 36 0.07 9.41 0.87
N ILE A 37 0.94 10.41 1.04
CA ILE A 37 0.83 11.70 0.34
C ILE A 37 0.91 11.48 -1.17
N VAL A 38 1.92 10.73 -1.63
CA VAL A 38 2.07 10.38 -3.05
C VAL A 38 0.82 9.64 -3.56
N ALA A 39 0.30 8.67 -2.80
CA ALA A 39 -0.91 7.96 -3.18
C ALA A 39 -2.15 8.86 -3.30
N TYR A 40 -2.30 9.87 -2.43
CA TYR A 40 -3.39 10.84 -2.54
C TYR A 40 -3.26 11.74 -3.76
N VAL A 41 -2.05 12.24 -4.02
CA VAL A 41 -1.78 13.11 -5.18
C VAL A 41 -2.09 12.39 -6.49
N ASN A 42 -1.73 11.11 -6.59
CA ASN A 42 -1.89 10.33 -7.81
C ASN A 42 -3.18 9.48 -7.84
N LYS A 43 -4.10 9.63 -6.88
CA LYS A 43 -5.26 8.75 -6.70
C LYS A 43 -6.14 8.62 -7.94
N GLU A 44 -6.24 9.67 -8.75
CA GLU A 44 -7.09 9.75 -9.95
C GLU A 44 -6.28 9.60 -11.24
N ASP A 45 -4.96 9.36 -11.14
CA ASP A 45 -4.07 9.24 -12.28
C ASP A 45 -4.10 7.85 -12.91
N GLY A 46 -4.18 7.83 -14.24
CA GLY A 46 -4.09 6.62 -15.04
C GLY A 46 -5.39 5.80 -15.09
N PRO A 47 -5.32 4.57 -15.62
CA PRO A 47 -6.49 3.69 -15.79
C PRO A 47 -7.05 3.20 -14.45
N ASP A 48 -8.31 2.76 -14.44
CA ASP A 48 -9.04 2.35 -13.23
C ASP A 48 -8.30 1.31 -12.38
N TRP A 49 -7.58 0.38 -13.02
CA TRP A 49 -6.78 -0.62 -12.32
C TRP A 49 -5.62 0.02 -11.54
N LEU A 50 -4.97 1.06 -12.08
CA LEU A 50 -3.90 1.77 -11.39
C LEU A 50 -4.44 2.57 -10.22
N GLN A 51 -5.56 3.27 -10.43
CA GLN A 51 -6.26 4.02 -9.38
C GLN A 51 -6.67 3.13 -8.20
N SER A 52 -7.02 1.85 -8.46
CA SER A 52 -7.33 0.88 -7.41
C SER A 52 -6.16 0.64 -6.45
N HIS A 53 -4.91 0.67 -6.95
CA HIS A 53 -3.74 0.55 -6.09
C HIS A 53 -3.56 1.75 -5.18
N TYR A 54 -3.75 2.98 -5.68
CA TYR A 54 -3.65 4.17 -4.84
C TYR A 54 -4.72 4.18 -3.74
N ARG A 55 -5.97 3.81 -4.07
CA ARG A 55 -7.03 3.65 -3.08
C ARG A 55 -6.67 2.59 -2.02
N PHE A 56 -6.15 1.44 -2.46
CA PHE A 56 -5.71 0.37 -1.55
C PHE A 56 -4.55 0.80 -0.64
N GLN A 57 -3.59 1.56 -1.17
CA GLN A 57 -2.45 2.09 -0.43
C GLN A 57 -2.89 3.12 0.62
N ILE A 58 -3.77 4.03 0.27
CA ILE A 58 -4.36 5.01 1.20
C ILE A 58 -5.05 4.28 2.35
N ARG A 59 -5.91 3.31 2.03
CA ARG A 59 -6.60 2.51 3.04
C ARG A 59 -5.63 1.74 3.94
N THR A 60 -4.61 1.13 3.36
CA THR A 60 -3.58 0.37 4.09
C THR A 60 -2.82 1.25 5.08
N PHE A 61 -2.50 2.50 4.71
CA PHE A 61 -1.89 3.45 5.64
C PHE A 61 -2.79 3.75 6.83
N TRP A 62 -4.06 4.08 6.60
CA TRP A 62 -4.97 4.43 7.69
C TRP A 62 -5.29 3.25 8.61
N MET A 63 -5.51 2.04 8.06
CA MET A 63 -5.62 0.82 8.87
C MET A 63 -4.33 0.57 9.67
N GLY A 64 -3.18 0.76 9.02
CA GLY A 64 -1.88 0.61 9.68
C GLY A 64 -1.69 1.60 10.83
N LEU A 65 -2.11 2.85 10.65
CA LEU A 65 -2.06 3.87 11.70
C LEU A 65 -2.95 3.48 12.90
N VAL A 66 -4.15 2.94 12.66
CA VAL A 66 -5.02 2.43 13.73
C VAL A 66 -4.34 1.29 14.49
N PHE A 67 -3.77 0.30 13.78
CA PHE A 67 -3.05 -0.80 14.43
C PHE A 67 -1.86 -0.30 15.27
N LEU A 68 -1.09 0.67 14.76
CA LEU A 68 0.04 1.27 15.49
C LEU A 68 -0.43 1.99 16.76
N ILE A 69 -1.50 2.79 16.69
CA ILE A 69 -2.08 3.48 17.85
C ILE A 69 -2.57 2.46 18.89
N VAL A 70 -3.30 1.43 18.45
CA VAL A 70 -3.81 0.37 19.32
C VAL A 70 -2.66 -0.41 19.97
N ALA A 71 -1.63 -0.78 19.20
CA ALA A 71 -0.45 -1.44 19.70
C ALA A 71 0.26 -0.56 20.75
N ALA A 72 0.47 0.73 20.47
CA ALA A 72 1.11 1.66 21.40
C ALA A 72 0.37 1.75 22.74
N VAL A 73 -0.96 1.91 22.73
CA VAL A 73 -1.77 1.97 23.96
C VAL A 73 -1.71 0.64 24.74
N LEU A 74 -1.79 -0.49 24.04
CA LEU A 74 -1.81 -1.82 24.67
C LEU A 74 -0.42 -2.36 25.05
N THR A 75 0.68 -1.68 24.69
CA THR A 75 2.04 -2.09 25.11
C THR A 75 2.19 -2.09 26.63
N VAL A 76 1.44 -1.24 27.35
CA VAL A 76 1.43 -1.15 28.82
C VAL A 76 1.08 -2.50 29.48
N VAL A 77 0.26 -3.32 28.82
CA VAL A 77 -0.19 -4.64 29.31
C VAL A 77 0.48 -5.80 28.58
N LEU A 78 1.64 -5.58 27.95
CA LEU A 78 2.40 -6.53 27.11
C LEU A 78 1.70 -7.02 25.82
N VAL A 79 0.37 -6.97 25.74
CA VAL A 79 -0.41 -7.39 24.57
C VAL A 79 -0.08 -6.56 23.32
N GLY A 80 0.29 -5.29 23.49
CA GLY A 80 0.64 -4.41 22.37
C GLY A 80 1.80 -4.93 21.50
N TRP A 81 2.73 -5.72 22.06
CA TRP A 81 3.81 -6.34 21.29
C TRP A 81 3.31 -7.37 20.28
N LEU A 82 2.27 -8.14 20.63
CA LEU A 82 1.64 -9.10 19.71
C LEU A 82 0.92 -8.39 18.57
N ILE A 83 0.25 -7.27 18.86
CA ILE A 83 -0.44 -6.45 17.86
C ILE A 83 0.57 -5.78 16.93
N TRP A 84 1.68 -5.29 17.48
CA TRP A 84 2.77 -4.73 16.67
C TRP A 84 3.35 -5.78 15.71
N LEU A 85 3.63 -7.00 16.19
CA LEU A 85 4.13 -8.08 15.33
C LEU A 85 3.11 -8.45 14.24
N PHE A 86 1.83 -8.57 14.61
CA PHE A 86 0.75 -8.81 13.65
C PHE A 86 0.71 -7.71 12.59
N TRP A 87 0.80 -6.45 13.01
CA TRP A 87 0.80 -5.30 12.11
C TRP A 87 1.95 -5.34 11.11
N VAL A 88 3.17 -5.67 11.55
CA VAL A 88 4.34 -5.80 10.65
C VAL A 88 4.07 -6.86 9.57
N VAL A 89 3.66 -8.06 9.99
CA VAL A 89 3.36 -9.15 9.05
C VAL A 89 2.23 -8.77 8.09
N TRP A 90 1.17 -8.16 8.62
CA TRP A 90 0.03 -7.69 7.84
C TRP A 90 0.43 -6.65 6.78
N LEU A 91 1.28 -5.67 7.14
CA LEU A 91 1.73 -4.64 6.21
C LEU A 91 2.60 -5.22 5.09
N ILE A 92 3.48 -6.17 5.43
CA ILE A 92 4.33 -6.86 4.44
C ILE A 92 3.45 -7.62 3.44
N ILE A 93 2.53 -8.46 3.91
CA ILE A 93 1.68 -9.29 3.05
C ILE A 93 0.89 -8.41 2.09
N ARG A 94 0.28 -7.34 2.58
CA ARG A 94 -0.48 -6.41 1.74
C ARG A 94 0.37 -5.72 0.69
N SER A 95 1.55 -5.25 1.09
CA SER A 95 2.43 -4.54 0.18
C SER A 95 2.94 -5.47 -0.93
N VAL A 96 3.31 -6.71 -0.58
CA VAL A 96 3.75 -7.74 -1.54
C VAL A 96 2.62 -8.16 -2.47
N LYS A 97 1.39 -8.37 -1.96
CA LYS A 97 0.23 -8.70 -2.80
C LYS A 97 -0.12 -7.56 -3.77
N GLY A 98 -0.16 -6.32 -3.28
CA GLY A 98 -0.40 -5.14 -4.10
C GLY A 98 0.67 -4.95 -5.18
N LEU A 99 1.95 -5.16 -4.85
CA LEU A 99 3.05 -5.16 -5.80
C LEU A 99 2.88 -6.25 -6.88
N LYS A 100 2.54 -7.48 -6.47
CA LYS A 100 2.35 -8.60 -7.41
C LYS A 100 1.21 -8.34 -8.39
N GLN A 101 0.12 -7.73 -7.96
CA GLN A 101 -0.99 -7.33 -8.83
C GLN A 101 -0.59 -6.17 -9.76
N LEU A 102 0.15 -5.19 -9.22
CA LEU A 102 0.65 -4.04 -9.98
C LEU A 102 1.57 -4.47 -11.12
N GLU A 103 2.46 -5.45 -10.87
CA GLU A 103 3.35 -6.02 -11.89
C GLU A 103 2.60 -6.74 -13.00
N LYS A 104 1.41 -7.25 -12.71
CA LYS A 104 0.50 -7.87 -13.70
C LYS A 104 -0.45 -6.87 -14.37
N GLN A 105 -0.41 -5.60 -13.98
CA GLN A 105 -1.36 -4.57 -14.42
C GLN A 105 -2.84 -4.94 -14.14
N GLU A 106 -3.05 -5.68 -13.05
CA GLU A 106 -4.37 -6.10 -12.59
C GLU A 106 -4.86 -5.16 -11.49
N PRO A 107 -6.17 -4.86 -11.43
CA PRO A 107 -6.71 -4.10 -10.31
C PRO A 107 -6.50 -4.87 -9.00
N VAL A 108 -6.42 -4.13 -7.88
CA VAL A 108 -6.43 -4.76 -6.56
C VAL A 108 -7.80 -5.41 -6.35
N LEU A 109 -7.79 -6.74 -6.33
CA LEU A 109 -8.97 -7.51 -5.98
C LEU A 109 -9.33 -7.23 -4.52
N ASP A 110 -10.58 -6.84 -4.30
CA ASP A 110 -11.16 -6.60 -2.97
C ASP A 110 -10.46 -5.47 -2.17
N GLU A 111 -10.48 -4.26 -2.73
CA GLU A 111 -9.98 -3.03 -2.10
C GLU A 111 -10.57 -2.74 -0.70
N GLN A 112 -11.69 -3.39 -0.35
CA GLN A 112 -12.38 -3.19 0.92
C GLN A 112 -11.98 -4.17 2.03
N THR A 113 -11.28 -5.23 1.68
CA THR A 113 -10.87 -6.24 2.66
C THR A 113 -10.02 -5.58 3.74
N TRP A 114 -10.23 -6.00 5.00
CA TRP A 114 -9.43 -5.59 6.17
C TRP A 114 -8.21 -6.49 6.39
N MET A 115 -8.23 -7.65 5.75
CA MET A 115 -7.20 -8.68 5.81
C MET A 115 -6.35 -8.67 4.53
N PHE A 116 -5.92 -9.84 4.07
CA PHE A 116 -4.88 -10.00 3.07
C PHE A 116 -5.42 -10.10 1.65
#